data_AF-A0A259CIW3-F1
#
_entry.id   AF-A0A259CIW3-F1
#
_cell.length_a   1.000
_cell.length_b   1.000
_cell.length_c   1.000
_cell.angle_alpha   90.00
_cell.angle_beta   90.00
_cell.angle_gamma   90.00
#
_symmetry.space_group_name_H-M   'P 1'
#
loop_
_entity.id
_entity.type
_entity.pdbx_description
1 polymer ?
#
loop_
_entity_poly.entity_id
_entity_poly.type
_entity_poly.pdbx_seq_one_letter_code
_entity_poly.pdbx_strand_id
1 'polypeptide(L)'
;MRFVPVAALCLILAACVPNGSADLPMTMPPPDGRGQTVKVSSRSFVVNRRVSQGQPAMLRVTRLNGRDLDYSDGLMAKKAAEAYCASYNRPLDPSAMGRFSAPNSWLFSGDCK
;
A
#
# COMPACT_ATOMS: atom_id res chain seq x y z
N MET A 1 19.49 -44.30 39.20
CA MET A 1 20.01 -43.24 40.08
C MET A 1 20.78 -42.23 39.23
N ARG A 2 20.44 -40.93 39.37
CA ARG A 2 21.24 -39.72 39.00
C ARG A 2 21.42 -39.47 37.49
N PHE A 3 20.70 -38.57 36.80
CA PHE A 3 20.42 -37.12 36.98
C PHE A 3 21.67 -36.20 36.96
N VAL A 4 21.92 -35.60 35.76
CA VAL A 4 22.33 -34.19 35.35
C VAL A 4 23.68 -33.67 35.97
N PRO A 5 24.42 -32.64 35.47
CA PRO A 5 23.92 -31.50 34.67
C PRO A 5 24.85 -30.65 33.75
N VAL A 6 24.20 -29.67 33.10
CA VAL A 6 24.62 -28.33 32.61
C VAL A 6 25.39 -28.16 31.28
N ALA A 7 24.64 -27.73 30.26
CA ALA A 7 24.86 -26.47 29.54
C ALA A 7 23.52 -26.10 28.84
N ALA A 8 22.60 -25.39 29.47
CA ALA A 8 22.54 -23.93 29.51
C ALA A 8 22.65 -23.28 28.11
N LEU A 9 21.53 -23.20 27.38
CA LEU A 9 21.18 -21.98 26.67
C LEU A 9 19.65 -21.79 26.69
N CYS A 10 19.23 -20.88 27.56
CA CYS A 10 17.91 -20.33 27.62
C CYS A 10 17.73 -19.38 26.44
N LEU A 11 16.67 -19.52 25.63
CA LEU A 11 16.06 -18.40 24.92
C LEU A 11 14.63 -18.77 24.51
N ILE A 12 13.74 -18.43 25.43
CA ILE A 12 12.32 -18.13 25.24
C ILE A 12 12.20 -17.20 24.03
N LEU A 13 11.27 -17.46 23.11
CA LEU A 13 10.39 -16.43 22.53
C LEU A 13 9.32 -17.07 21.64
N ALA A 14 8.13 -17.15 22.21
CA ALA A 14 6.88 -17.24 21.47
C ALA A 14 6.78 -16.04 20.51
N ALA A 15 6.99 -16.26 19.22
CA ALA A 15 6.69 -15.28 18.18
C ALA A 15 5.36 -15.68 17.50
N CYS A 16 4.28 -15.65 18.26
CA CYS A 16 2.99 -15.27 17.70
C CYS A 16 3.12 -13.80 17.31
N VAL A 17 3.51 -13.53 16.07
CA VAL A 17 3.34 -12.20 15.49
C VAL A 17 2.14 -12.28 14.55
N PRO A 18 0.91 -12.08 15.04
CA PRO A 18 -0.09 -11.47 14.19
C PRO A 18 0.43 -10.04 13.91
N ASN A 19 1.24 -9.89 12.86
CA ASN A 19 1.54 -8.59 12.28
C ASN A 19 0.23 -8.06 11.68
N GLY A 20 -0.60 -7.49 12.53
CA GLY A 20 -1.97 -7.14 12.17
C GLY A 20 -2.63 -6.28 13.23
N SER A 21 -1.91 -5.31 13.80
CA SER A 21 -2.52 -4.20 14.55
C SER A 21 -1.60 -2.98 14.55
N ALA A 22 -1.80 -2.10 13.58
CA ALA A 22 -1.63 -0.67 13.78
C ALA A 22 -2.78 0.01 13.04
N ASP A 23 -3.97 -0.11 13.63
CA ASP A 23 -5.18 0.60 13.25
C ASP A 23 -4.98 2.08 13.63
N LEU A 24 -4.30 2.83 12.77
CA LEU A 24 -4.37 4.30 12.77
C LEU A 24 -4.29 4.81 11.33
N PRO A 25 -5.43 5.16 10.72
CA PRO A 25 -5.36 6.00 9.54
C PRO A 25 -6.49 7.03 9.53
N MET A 26 -6.28 8.18 10.17
CA MET A 26 -7.30 9.24 10.13
C MET A 26 -6.77 10.63 9.78
N THR A 27 -5.75 10.68 8.93
CA THR A 27 -5.50 11.82 8.05
C THR A 27 -4.84 11.27 6.80
N MET A 28 -5.34 11.65 5.62
CA MET A 28 -4.72 11.31 4.34
C MET A 28 -3.23 11.66 4.39
N PRO A 29 -2.35 10.84 3.79
CA PRO A 29 -0.93 11.09 3.88
C PRO A 29 -0.63 12.40 3.15
N PRO A 30 0.42 13.12 3.59
CA PRO A 30 0.80 14.38 2.98
C PRO A 30 0.98 14.18 1.46
N PRO A 31 0.67 15.20 0.63
CA PRO A 31 0.84 15.12 -0.82
C PRO A 31 2.32 15.22 -1.25
N ASP A 32 3.24 14.90 -0.35
CA ASP A 32 4.70 14.95 -0.53
C ASP A 32 5.21 13.90 -1.53
N GLY A 33 4.31 13.04 -1.98
CA GLY A 33 4.61 12.03 -2.97
C GLY A 33 5.25 10.76 -2.44
N ARG A 34 5.33 10.60 -1.11
CA ARG A 34 5.76 9.34 -0.50
C ARG A 34 4.80 8.22 -0.87
N GLY A 35 5.38 7.06 -1.14
CA GLY A 35 4.65 5.88 -1.56
C GLY A 35 4.18 5.09 -0.35
N GLN A 36 2.91 4.75 -0.32
CA GLN A 36 2.37 3.80 0.66
C GLN A 36 2.18 2.44 -0.01
N THR A 37 2.63 1.40 0.68
CA THR A 37 2.44 0.03 0.20
C THR A 37 1.03 -0.44 0.53
N VAL A 38 0.31 -0.93 -0.48
CA VAL A 38 -1.01 -1.56 -0.33
C VAL A 38 -0.99 -2.95 -0.94
N LYS A 39 -1.68 -3.89 -0.30
CA LYS A 39 -1.80 -5.26 -0.78
C LYS A 39 -3.20 -5.48 -1.34
N VAL A 40 -3.29 -5.93 -2.58
CA VAL A 40 -4.54 -6.31 -3.22
C VAL A 40 -4.41 -7.74 -3.73
N SER A 41 -5.28 -8.62 -3.25
CA SER A 41 -5.16 -10.07 -3.50
C SER A 41 -3.77 -10.59 -3.07
N SER A 42 -3.02 -11.23 -3.95
CA SER A 42 -1.66 -11.72 -3.72
C SER A 42 -0.55 -10.73 -4.18
N ARG A 43 -0.91 -9.50 -4.58
CA ARG A 43 0.02 -8.53 -5.18
C ARG A 43 0.18 -7.31 -4.28
N SER A 44 1.40 -6.75 -4.25
CA SER A 44 1.73 -5.52 -3.52
C SER A 44 2.00 -4.38 -4.47
N PHE A 45 1.43 -3.22 -4.16
CA PHE A 45 1.51 -1.99 -4.95
C PHE A 45 2.01 -0.85 -4.07
N VAL A 46 2.61 0.15 -4.70
CA VAL A 46 2.95 1.43 -4.08
C VAL A 46 2.02 2.48 -4.67
N VAL A 47 1.33 3.21 -3.79
CA VAL A 47 0.47 4.32 -4.17
C VAL A 47 1.10 5.61 -3.67
N ASN A 48 1.40 6.52 -4.58
CA ASN A 48 1.91 7.85 -4.27
C ASN A 48 0.82 8.88 -4.52
N ARG A 49 0.45 9.65 -3.49
CA ARG A 49 -0.45 10.80 -3.63
C ARG A 49 0.36 12.05 -4.01
N ARG A 50 -0.06 12.71 -5.08
CA ARG A 50 0.52 13.98 -5.57
C ARG A 50 -0.58 15.03 -5.57
N VAL A 51 -0.29 16.21 -5.05
CA VAL A 51 -1.14 17.39 -5.21
C VAL A 51 -0.23 18.53 -5.64
N SER A 52 -0.53 19.15 -6.79
CA SER A 52 0.17 20.34 -7.29
C SER A 52 -0.77 21.54 -7.25
N GLN A 53 -0.22 22.72 -6.96
CA GLN A 53 -1.01 23.95 -6.88
C GLN A 53 -1.74 24.21 -8.21
N GLY A 54 -3.07 24.39 -8.15
CA GLY A 54 -3.90 24.59 -9.35
C GLY A 54 -4.21 23.33 -10.16
N GLN A 55 -3.82 22.14 -9.69
CA GLN A 55 -4.14 20.85 -10.32
C GLN A 55 -4.93 19.94 -9.38
N PRO A 56 -5.79 19.06 -9.92
CA PRO A 56 -6.47 18.06 -9.11
C PRO A 56 -5.46 17.10 -8.48
N ALA A 57 -5.81 16.56 -7.32
CA ALA A 57 -5.05 15.49 -6.69
C ALA A 57 -4.93 14.29 -7.64
N MET A 58 -3.81 13.58 -7.55
CA MET A 58 -3.53 12.42 -8.37
C MET A 58 -2.93 11.29 -7.53
N LEU A 59 -3.40 10.07 -7.77
CA LEU A 59 -2.80 8.86 -7.21
C LEU A 59 -2.00 8.15 -8.30
N ARG A 60 -0.70 7.97 -8.07
CA ARG A 60 0.16 7.14 -8.92
C ARG A 60 0.29 5.76 -8.29
N VAL A 61 -0.04 4.73 -9.04
CA VAL A 61 0.08 3.33 -8.63
C VAL A 61 1.21 2.66 -9.42
N THR A 62 2.11 2.00 -8.70
CA THR A 62 3.16 1.13 -9.24
C THR A 62 3.20 -0.19 -8.50
N ARG A 63 3.88 -1.21 -9.02
CA ARG A 63 4.15 -2.44 -8.26
C ARG A 63 5.26 -2.18 -7.25
N LEU A 64 5.21 -2.85 -6.09
CA LEU A 64 6.21 -2.68 -5.02
C LEU A 64 7.64 -3.04 -5.47
N ASN A 65 7.78 -4.08 -6.27
CA ASN A 65 9.09 -4.60 -6.65
C ASN A 65 9.73 -3.84 -7.84
N GLY A 66 9.21 -2.66 -8.19
CA GLY A 66 9.63 -1.90 -9.37
C GLY A 66 9.33 -2.56 -10.72
N ARG A 67 8.84 -3.82 -10.71
CA ARG A 67 8.34 -4.54 -11.89
C ARG A 67 7.10 -3.89 -12.45
N ASP A 68 6.92 -4.10 -13.74
CA ASP A 68 6.04 -3.26 -14.52
C ASP A 68 4.56 -3.57 -14.25
N LEU A 69 3.77 -2.49 -14.14
CA LEU A 69 2.34 -2.53 -14.41
C LEU A 69 2.19 -2.31 -15.92
N ASP A 70 1.42 -3.16 -16.58
CA ASP A 70 1.12 -2.99 -18.00
C ASP A 70 -0.23 -2.27 -18.20
N TYR A 71 -0.52 -1.94 -19.45
CA TYR A 71 -1.83 -1.41 -19.84
C TYR A 71 -2.99 -2.35 -19.45
N SER A 72 -2.77 -3.67 -19.47
CA SER A 72 -3.78 -4.65 -19.05
C SER A 72 -4.06 -4.66 -17.54
N ASP A 73 -3.16 -4.09 -16.71
CA ASP A 73 -3.31 -4.12 -15.26
C ASP A 73 -4.20 -2.99 -14.70
N GLY A 74 -4.87 -2.20 -15.54
CA GLY A 74 -5.66 -1.04 -15.10
C GLY A 74 -6.71 -1.36 -14.04
N LEU A 75 -7.41 -2.50 -14.15
CA LEU A 75 -8.37 -2.93 -13.12
C LEU A 75 -7.69 -3.21 -11.77
N MET A 76 -6.51 -3.85 -11.79
CA MET A 76 -5.77 -4.13 -10.56
C MET A 76 -5.19 -2.87 -9.94
N ALA A 77 -4.71 -1.94 -10.78
CA ALA A 77 -4.26 -0.63 -10.33
C ALA A 77 -5.40 0.17 -9.68
N LYS A 78 -6.61 0.12 -10.26
CA LYS A 78 -7.80 0.76 -9.68
C LYS A 78 -8.13 0.18 -8.30
N LYS A 79 -8.14 -1.15 -8.18
CA LYS A 79 -8.36 -1.82 -6.88
C LYS A 79 -7.29 -1.45 -5.84
N ALA A 80 -6.06 -1.20 -6.26
CA ALA A 80 -5.00 -0.73 -5.36
C ALA A 80 -5.24 0.71 -4.89
N ALA A 81 -5.69 1.60 -5.78
CA ALA A 81 -6.10 2.96 -5.40
C ALA A 81 -7.33 2.96 -4.46
N GLU A 82 -8.31 2.10 -4.72
CA GLU A 82 -9.47 1.89 -3.84
C GLU A 82 -9.05 1.36 -2.47
N ALA A 83 -8.18 0.35 -2.41
CA ALA A 83 -7.67 -0.18 -1.14
C ALA A 83 -6.85 0.86 -0.36
N TYR A 84 -6.08 1.69 -1.07
CA TYR A 84 -5.39 2.82 -0.47
C TYR A 84 -6.37 3.81 0.16
N CYS A 85 -7.42 4.23 -0.56
CA CYS A 85 -8.42 5.14 0.00
C CYS A 85 -9.24 4.51 1.14
N ALA A 86 -9.60 3.24 1.00
CA ALA A 86 -10.28 2.48 2.04
C ALA A 86 -9.44 2.38 3.32
N SER A 87 -8.11 2.34 3.20
CA SER A 87 -7.22 2.41 4.36
C SER A 87 -7.37 3.73 5.13
N TYR A 88 -7.90 4.80 4.52
CA TYR A 88 -8.23 6.08 5.17
C TYR A 88 -9.73 6.27 5.44
N ASN A 89 -10.51 5.19 5.41
CA ASN A 89 -11.97 5.20 5.58
C ASN A 89 -12.69 6.13 4.60
N ARG A 90 -12.18 6.26 3.38
CA ARG A 90 -12.80 7.02 2.29
C ARG A 90 -12.88 6.18 1.02
N PRO A 91 -13.92 6.33 0.18
CA PRO A 91 -13.90 5.74 -1.13
C PRO A 91 -12.90 6.46 -2.05
N LEU A 92 -12.49 5.78 -3.12
CA LEU A 92 -11.84 6.44 -4.26
C LEU A 92 -12.90 7.31 -4.96
N ASP A 93 -12.53 8.52 -5.35
CA ASP A 93 -13.38 9.41 -6.14
C ASP A 93 -14.02 8.65 -7.32
N PRO A 94 -15.36 8.54 -7.42
CA PRO A 94 -16.03 7.85 -8.51
C PRO A 94 -15.72 8.43 -9.90
N SER A 95 -15.33 9.70 -9.96
CA SER A 95 -14.91 10.40 -11.17
C SER A 95 -13.41 10.27 -11.47
N ALA A 96 -12.63 9.58 -10.63
CA ALA A 96 -11.21 9.36 -10.86
C ALA A 96 -10.98 8.49 -12.09
N MET A 97 -10.54 9.13 -13.18
CA MET A 97 -10.20 8.44 -14.41
C MET A 97 -8.77 7.91 -14.32
N GLY A 98 -8.60 6.64 -14.67
CA GLY A 98 -7.30 5.98 -14.76
C GLY A 98 -6.66 6.19 -16.12
N ARG A 99 -5.40 6.62 -16.15
CA ARG A 99 -4.55 6.69 -17.34
C ARG A 99 -3.28 5.91 -17.12
N PHE A 100 -2.93 5.05 -18.08
CA PHE A 100 -1.60 4.45 -18.12
C PHE A 100 -0.55 5.51 -18.44
N SER A 101 0.48 5.61 -17.62
CA SER A 101 1.63 6.49 -17.81
C SER A 101 2.90 5.64 -17.86
N ALA A 102 3.47 5.57 -19.06
CA ALA A 102 4.74 4.90 -19.28
C ALA A 102 5.90 5.69 -18.62
N PRO A 103 6.92 5.01 -18.07
CA PRO A 103 6.96 3.56 -17.86
C PRO A 103 6.15 3.16 -16.62
N ASN A 104 5.27 2.17 -16.79
CA ASN A 104 4.89 1.21 -15.75
C ASN A 104 4.08 1.74 -14.56
N SER A 105 3.27 2.78 -14.79
CA SER A 105 2.42 3.33 -13.75
C SER A 105 1.01 3.61 -14.24
N TRP A 106 0.08 3.51 -13.32
CA TRP A 106 -1.29 3.97 -13.50
C TRP A 106 -1.51 5.24 -12.69
N LEU A 107 -2.04 6.26 -13.35
CA LEU A 107 -2.36 7.54 -12.75
C LEU A 107 -3.88 7.67 -12.64
N PHE A 108 -4.39 8.03 -11.47
CA PHE A 108 -5.80 8.29 -11.24
C PHE A 108 -6.00 9.75 -10.91
N SER A 109 -6.81 10.46 -11.72
CA SER A 109 -7.11 11.88 -11.56
C SER A 109 -8.19 12.09 -10.49
N GLY A 110 -7.82 11.93 -9.23
CA GLY A 110 -8.71 12.09 -8.09
C GLY A 110 -8.01 11.78 -6.77
N ASP A 111 -8.74 11.97 -5.68
CA ASP A 111 -8.29 11.66 -4.32
C ASP A 111 -9.25 10.67 -3.64
N CYS A 112 -8.97 10.40 -2.37
CA CYS A 112 -9.89 9.69 -1.50
C CYS A 112 -10.96 10.66 -0.97
N LYS A 113 -12.24 10.47 -1.33
CA LYS A 113 -13.30 11.41 -0.95
C LYS A 113 -14.62 10.71 -0.61
#